data_AF-X1GT87-F1
#
_entry.id   AF-X1GT87-F1
#
_cell.length_a   1.000
_cell.length_b   1.000
_cell.length_c   1.000
_cell.angle_alpha   90.00
_cell.angle_beta   90.00
_cell.angle_gamma   90.00
#
_symmetry.space_group_name_H-M   'P 1'
#
loop_
_entity.id
_entity.type
_entity.pdbx_description
1 polymer ?
#
loop_
_entity_poly.entity_id
_entity_poly.type
_entity_poly.pdbx_seq_one_letter_code
_entity_poly.pdbx_strand_id
1 'polypeptide(L)'
;MKVTEAFTFAGNPKAICLEILAQNLPLKCVCSLQDMKLKIPEKIKKVRRASFKYYYYYACSKFLLQNGEFLCYKNTREKQIYINTQHGTPLKLMGAERLSENDNIASYKKNRRWSYLISPNRYTTEIFKRVCRFSGPVLEVGYPRNDIFYTHNNVSSILSLKKKMELPFDKKIILYAPTWRDRDGARVDKNFEIVLDLIKMEDKETVKFYTEYYNARFKT
;
A
#
# COMPACT_ATOMS: atom_id res chain seq x y z
N MET A 1 1.73 1.28 -24.77
CA MET A 1 1.78 2.06 -23.51
C MET A 1 1.89 1.09 -22.32
N LYS A 2 2.78 1.32 -21.34
CA LYS A 2 3.07 0.38 -20.23
C LYS A 2 2.91 1.08 -18.87
N VAL A 3 2.30 0.41 -17.90
CA VAL A 3 2.18 0.81 -16.48
C VAL A 3 3.05 -0.12 -15.65
N THR A 4 3.95 0.41 -14.82
CA THR A 4 4.80 -0.41 -13.94
C THR A 4 4.43 -0.20 -12.47
N GLU A 5 4.10 -1.27 -11.74
CA GLU A 5 3.94 -1.30 -10.27
C GLU A 5 5.19 -1.90 -9.61
N ALA A 6 5.63 -1.40 -8.44
CA ALA A 6 6.69 -2.06 -7.68
C ALA A 6 6.47 -2.15 -6.16
N PHE A 7 6.38 -3.38 -5.66
CA PHE A 7 6.98 -3.93 -4.42
C PHE A 7 6.34 -5.30 -4.16
N THR A 8 5.01 -5.31 -4.20
CA THR A 8 4.11 -6.47 -4.10
C THR A 8 2.86 -6.14 -4.94
N PHE A 9 2.19 -7.14 -5.52
CA PHE A 9 0.90 -6.91 -6.19
C PHE A 9 -0.20 -6.73 -5.14
N ALA A 10 -0.26 -5.53 -4.53
CA ALA A 10 -1.09 -5.22 -3.39
C ALA A 10 -1.42 -3.71 -3.29
N GLY A 11 -2.33 -3.35 -2.39
CA GLY A 11 -2.68 -1.95 -2.10
C GLY A 11 -3.27 -1.19 -3.30
N ASN A 12 -3.04 0.13 -3.33
CA ASN A 12 -3.58 1.02 -4.36
C ASN A 12 -3.13 0.65 -5.78
N PRO A 13 -1.83 0.33 -6.03
CA PRO A 13 -1.40 0.04 -7.39
C PRO A 13 -2.02 -1.25 -7.96
N LYS A 14 -2.22 -2.30 -7.15
CA LYS A 14 -3.01 -3.49 -7.54
C LYS A 14 -4.42 -3.10 -7.98
N ALA A 15 -5.13 -2.30 -7.18
CA ALA A 15 -6.51 -1.92 -7.47
C ALA A 15 -6.61 -1.18 -8.82
N ILE A 16 -5.72 -0.22 -9.06
CA ILE A 16 -5.63 0.49 -10.35
C ILE A 16 -5.33 -0.49 -11.50
N CYS A 17 -4.38 -1.40 -11.32
CA CYS A 17 -4.06 -2.41 -12.34
C CYS A 17 -5.27 -3.29 -12.67
N LEU A 18 -6.01 -3.76 -11.67
CA LEU A 18 -7.21 -4.58 -11.88
C LEU A 18 -8.30 -3.80 -12.59
N GLU A 19 -8.49 -2.52 -12.26
CA GLU A 19 -9.48 -1.66 -12.91
C GLU A 19 -9.13 -1.41 -14.39
N ILE A 20 -7.85 -1.18 -14.70
CA ILE A 20 -7.36 -1.07 -16.09
C ILE A 20 -7.72 -2.33 -16.89
N LEU A 21 -7.59 -3.51 -16.28
CA LEU A 21 -7.92 -4.78 -16.91
C LEU A 21 -9.44 -4.95 -17.07
N ALA A 22 -10.22 -4.57 -16.06
CA ALA A 22 -11.68 -4.67 -16.06
C ALA A 22 -12.33 -3.78 -17.12
N GLN A 23 -11.84 -2.54 -17.27
CA GLN A 23 -12.29 -1.60 -18.30
C GLN A 23 -11.71 -1.89 -19.69
N ASN A 24 -10.86 -2.91 -19.84
CA ASN A 24 -10.18 -3.27 -21.08
C ASN A 24 -9.45 -2.08 -21.74
N LEU A 25 -8.81 -1.24 -20.93
CA LEU A 25 -8.08 -0.08 -21.44
C LEU A 25 -6.88 -0.55 -22.27
N PRO A 26 -6.44 0.22 -23.30
CA PRO A 26 -5.31 -0.13 -24.17
C PRO A 26 -3.94 0.06 -23.49
N LEU A 27 -3.79 -0.44 -22.26
CA LEU A 27 -2.64 -0.34 -21.39
C LEU A 27 -2.07 -1.74 -21.09
N LYS A 28 -0.74 -1.85 -21.10
CA LYS A 28 -0.04 -3.07 -20.69
C LYS A 28 0.46 -2.92 -19.25
N CYS A 29 -0.08 -3.69 -18.32
CA CYS A 29 0.36 -3.71 -16.94
C CYS A 29 1.60 -4.61 -16.76
N VAL A 30 2.62 -4.08 -16.08
CA VAL A 30 3.86 -4.78 -15.75
C VAL A 30 4.05 -4.68 -14.24
N CYS A 31 4.11 -5.81 -13.55
CA CYS A 31 4.28 -5.84 -12.10
C CYS A 31 5.68 -6.33 -11.75
N SER A 32 6.41 -5.52 -10.99
CA SER A 32 7.70 -5.90 -10.41
C SER A 32 7.49 -6.65 -9.10
N LEU A 33 7.89 -7.91 -9.05
CA LEU A 33 7.71 -8.80 -7.91
C LEU A 33 9.04 -9.29 -7.34
N GLN A 34 9.09 -9.46 -6.02
CA GLN A 34 10.19 -10.18 -5.37
C GLN A 34 9.96 -11.69 -5.46
N ASP A 35 8.75 -12.15 -5.12
CA ASP A 35 8.32 -13.54 -5.34
C ASP A 35 7.61 -13.69 -6.69
N MET A 36 8.24 -14.42 -7.60
CA MET A 36 7.69 -14.69 -8.93
C MET A 36 6.61 -15.79 -8.93
N LYS A 37 6.51 -16.57 -7.85
CA LYS A 37 5.50 -17.63 -7.68
C LYS A 37 4.12 -17.05 -7.36
N LEU A 38 4.04 -15.81 -6.88
CA LEU A 38 2.78 -15.13 -6.60
C LEU A 38 1.81 -15.18 -7.80
N LYS A 39 0.61 -15.70 -7.59
CA LYS A 39 -0.43 -15.76 -8.63
C LYS A 39 -1.03 -14.36 -8.83
N ILE A 40 -0.95 -13.84 -10.06
CA ILE A 40 -1.57 -12.59 -10.50
C ILE A 40 -2.26 -12.83 -11.86
N PRO A 41 -3.21 -11.99 -12.30
CA PRO A 41 -3.87 -12.15 -13.59
C PRO A 41 -2.87 -12.29 -14.75
N GLU A 42 -3.11 -13.23 -15.66
CA GLU A 42 -2.18 -13.57 -16.75
C GLU A 42 -1.90 -12.41 -17.71
N LYS A 43 -2.88 -11.51 -17.88
CA LYS A 43 -2.74 -10.28 -18.66
C LYS A 43 -1.70 -9.31 -18.08
N ILE A 44 -1.28 -9.48 -16.82
CA ILE A 44 -0.26 -8.66 -16.15
C ILE A 44 1.11 -9.33 -16.30
N LYS A 45 2.05 -8.61 -16.90
CA LYS A 45 3.40 -9.12 -17.08
C LYS A 45 4.20 -9.08 -15.78
N LYS A 46 4.60 -10.25 -15.28
CA LYS A 46 5.52 -10.35 -14.14
C LYS A 46 6.96 -10.03 -14.53
N VAL A 47 7.66 -9.28 -13.69
CA VAL A 47 9.08 -8.98 -13.83
C VAL A 47 9.76 -9.11 -12.46
N ARG A 48 10.90 -9.82 -12.41
CA ARG A 48 11.69 -9.94 -11.19
C ARG A 48 12.25 -8.58 -10.79
N ARG A 49 12.04 -8.16 -9.55
CA ARG A 49 12.59 -6.93 -8.97
C ARG A 49 14.13 -6.92 -9.10
N ALA A 50 14.69 -5.74 -9.36
CA ALA A 50 16.14 -5.53 -9.58
C ALA A 50 16.76 -6.31 -10.76
N SER A 51 15.97 -6.97 -11.62
CA SER A 51 16.48 -7.56 -12.85
C SER A 51 16.72 -6.51 -13.94
N PHE A 52 17.47 -6.86 -14.99
CA PHE A 52 17.58 -6.02 -16.19
C PHE A 52 16.21 -5.62 -16.77
N LYS A 53 15.28 -6.59 -16.84
CA LYS A 53 13.90 -6.33 -17.31
C LYS A 53 13.21 -5.27 -16.43
N TYR A 54 13.41 -5.29 -15.12
CA TYR A 54 12.85 -4.28 -14.21
C TYR A 54 13.31 -2.87 -14.60
N TYR A 55 14.62 -2.67 -14.78
CA TYR A 55 15.16 -1.36 -15.18
C TYR A 55 14.73 -0.95 -16.59
N TYR A 56 14.64 -1.90 -17.53
CA TYR A 56 14.11 -1.65 -18.87
C TYR A 56 12.65 -1.14 -18.81
N TYR A 57 11.77 -1.80 -18.06
CA TYR A 57 10.38 -1.33 -17.93
C TYR A 57 10.28 -0.02 -17.15
N TYR A 58 11.11 0.20 -16.13
CA TYR A 58 11.19 1.50 -15.46
C TYR A 58 11.58 2.61 -16.44
N ALA A 59 12.54 2.40 -17.34
CA ALA A 59 12.97 3.42 -18.31
C ALA A 59 11.95 3.67 -19.44
N CYS A 60 11.30 2.61 -19.92
CA CYS A 60 10.45 2.70 -21.12
C CYS A 60 8.96 2.96 -20.82
N SER A 61 8.46 2.63 -19.63
CA SER A 61 7.03 2.80 -19.31
C SER A 61 6.58 4.25 -19.35
N LYS A 62 5.36 4.51 -19.84
CA LYS A 62 4.76 5.86 -19.88
C LYS A 62 4.28 6.26 -18.49
N PHE A 63 3.73 5.29 -17.75
CA PHE A 63 3.23 5.48 -16.40
C PHE A 63 4.04 4.63 -15.42
N LEU A 64 4.50 5.25 -14.34
CA LEU A 64 5.16 4.61 -13.22
C LEU A 64 4.22 4.76 -12.02
N LEU A 65 3.73 3.64 -11.50
CA LEU A 65 2.72 3.59 -10.44
C LEU A 65 3.30 2.94 -9.19
N GLN A 66 3.20 3.60 -8.04
CA GLN A 66 3.89 3.16 -6.83
C GLN A 66 3.12 3.60 -5.57
N ASN A 67 3.22 2.87 -4.47
CA ASN A 67 2.73 3.25 -3.13
C ASN A 67 3.86 3.42 -2.08
N GLY A 68 5.11 3.27 -2.52
CA GLY A 68 6.36 3.48 -1.78
C GLY A 68 7.43 4.07 -2.70
N GLU A 69 8.59 3.42 -2.83
CA GLU A 69 9.71 3.92 -3.65
C GLU A 69 10.25 2.88 -4.66
N PHE A 70 10.53 3.33 -5.89
CA PHE A 70 11.27 2.53 -6.86
C PHE A 70 12.76 2.42 -6.48
N LEU A 71 13.40 1.30 -6.82
CA LEU A 71 14.85 1.09 -6.66
C LEU A 71 15.71 2.01 -7.54
N CYS A 72 15.14 2.56 -8.60
CA CYS A 72 15.91 3.43 -9.49
C CYS A 72 16.02 4.82 -8.84
N TYR A 73 17.24 5.33 -8.72
CA TYR A 73 17.52 6.66 -8.18
C TYR A 73 17.57 7.75 -9.25
N LYS A 74 17.61 7.38 -10.55
CA LYS A 74 17.59 8.35 -11.64
C LYS A 74 16.23 9.05 -11.76
N ASN A 75 16.28 10.28 -12.28
CA ASN A 75 15.08 11.04 -12.62
C ASN A 75 14.26 10.29 -13.69
N THR A 76 12.96 10.54 -13.67
CA THR A 76 12.05 10.11 -14.74
C THR A 76 12.39 10.85 -16.03
N ARG A 77 12.16 10.22 -17.18
CA ARG A 77 12.28 10.94 -18.47
C ARG A 77 11.18 11.99 -18.58
N GLU A 78 11.42 13.04 -19.35
CA GLU A 78 10.50 14.19 -19.52
C GLU A 78 9.04 13.79 -19.82
N LYS A 79 8.83 12.73 -20.61
CA LYS A 79 7.49 12.25 -20.99
C LYS A 79 6.92 11.16 -20.07
N GLN A 80 7.56 10.83 -18.95
CA GLN A 80 7.06 9.84 -17.98
C GLN A 80 6.12 10.49 -16.97
N ILE A 81 5.05 9.78 -16.63
CA ILE A 81 4.11 10.17 -15.58
C ILE A 81 4.32 9.25 -14.39
N TYR A 82 4.84 9.79 -13.29
CA TYR A 82 5.05 9.05 -12.05
C TYR A 82 3.94 9.39 -11.05
N ILE A 83 3.07 8.42 -10.80
CA ILE A 83 1.96 8.50 -9.86
C ILE A 83 2.39 7.81 -8.56
N ASN A 84 2.51 8.58 -7.47
CA ASN A 84 2.63 8.01 -6.14
C ASN A 84 1.27 7.98 -5.46
N THR A 85 0.88 6.79 -5.02
CA THR A 85 -0.42 6.52 -4.42
C THR A 85 -0.41 6.49 -2.91
N GLN A 86 0.77 6.57 -2.28
CA GLN A 86 0.95 6.38 -0.83
C GLN A 86 0.23 5.12 -0.31
N HIS A 87 0.12 4.96 1.01
CA HIS A 87 -0.37 3.70 1.60
C HIS A 87 -1.24 3.88 2.84
N GLY A 88 -1.73 5.08 3.13
CA GLY A 88 -2.63 5.31 4.26
C GLY A 88 -2.80 6.79 4.61
N THR A 89 -3.81 7.09 5.40
CA THR A 89 -3.91 8.39 6.06
C THR A 89 -2.86 8.46 7.17
N PRO A 90 -2.05 9.52 7.24
CA PRO A 90 -1.11 9.75 8.33
C PRO A 90 -1.79 9.68 9.69
N LEU A 91 -1.28 8.85 10.60
CA LEU A 91 -1.53 9.01 12.04
C LEU A 91 -0.22 9.28 12.80
N LYS A 92 0.91 8.83 12.26
CA LYS A 92 2.26 9.06 12.80
C LYS A 92 2.94 10.19 12.06
N LEU A 93 3.73 10.96 12.78
CA LEU A 93 4.68 11.89 12.19
C LEU A 93 5.59 11.14 11.21
N MET A 94 5.73 11.70 10.01
CA MET A 94 6.51 11.12 8.93
C MET A 94 7.14 12.20 8.06
N GLY A 95 8.08 11.82 7.20
CA GLY A 95 8.76 12.75 6.30
C GLY A 95 9.43 13.89 7.05
N ALA A 96 9.14 15.12 6.65
CA ALA A 96 9.81 16.34 7.16
C ALA A 96 9.61 16.60 8.64
N GLU A 97 8.55 16.04 9.22
CA GLU A 97 8.25 16.19 10.64
C GLU A 97 9.05 15.24 11.54
N ARG A 98 9.81 14.30 10.97
CA ARG A 98 10.60 13.30 11.72
C ARG A 98 12.11 13.54 11.65
N LEU A 99 12.58 14.39 10.73
CA LEU A 99 14.01 14.55 10.43
C LEU A 99 14.56 15.87 11.00
N SER A 100 15.81 15.85 11.46
CA SER A 100 16.58 17.06 11.76
C SER A 100 16.75 17.92 10.49
N GLU A 101 16.96 19.23 10.61
CA GLU A 101 17.06 20.16 9.45
C GLU A 101 18.09 19.74 8.39
N ASN A 102 19.17 19.05 8.77
CA ASN A 102 20.24 18.62 7.86
C ASN A 102 19.96 17.28 7.15
N ASP A 103 19.19 16.36 7.73
CA ASP A 103 18.77 15.11 7.06
C ASP A 103 17.72 15.35 5.95
N ASN A 104 17.14 16.55 5.90
CA ASN A 104 15.95 16.85 5.14
C ASN A 104 16.19 16.93 3.61
N ILE A 105 17.27 17.53 3.10
CA ILE A 105 17.29 17.94 1.67
C ILE A 105 17.41 16.76 0.70
N ALA A 106 18.27 15.77 0.98
CA ALA A 106 18.48 14.63 0.09
C ALA A 106 17.24 13.72 -0.01
N SER A 107 16.50 13.56 1.09
CA SER A 107 15.34 12.67 1.15
C SER A 107 14.14 13.18 0.34
N TYR A 108 13.99 14.50 0.08
CA TYR A 108 12.88 15.01 -0.76
C TYR A 108 13.21 15.16 -2.23
N LYS A 109 14.48 15.14 -2.63
CA LYS A 109 14.85 15.20 -4.07
C LYS A 109 14.15 14.09 -4.86
N LYS A 110 13.95 12.93 -4.25
CA LYS A 110 13.23 11.80 -4.85
C LYS A 110 11.73 12.05 -5.07
N ASN A 111 11.09 12.92 -4.29
CA ASN A 111 9.67 13.25 -4.43
C ASN A 111 9.40 14.21 -5.58
N ARG A 112 10.41 15.02 -5.96
CA ARG A 112 10.35 15.88 -7.16
C ARG A 112 10.16 15.10 -8.47
N ARG A 113 10.35 13.77 -8.44
CA ARG A 113 10.14 12.90 -9.59
C ARG A 113 8.67 12.56 -9.81
N TRP A 114 7.82 12.77 -8.79
CA TRP A 114 6.39 12.48 -8.91
C TRP A 114 5.73 13.51 -9.81
N SER A 115 4.88 13.03 -10.70
CA SER A 115 3.97 13.86 -11.49
C SER A 115 2.65 14.08 -10.75
N TYR A 116 2.17 13.07 -10.02
CA TYR A 116 0.92 13.12 -9.25
C TYR A 116 1.09 12.42 -7.90
N LEU A 117 0.34 12.91 -6.91
CA LEU A 117 0.21 12.30 -5.58
C LEU A 117 -1.27 12.03 -5.28
N ILE A 118 -1.64 10.80 -4.94
CA ILE A 118 -3.02 10.48 -4.50
C ILE A 118 -3.19 10.81 -3.02
N SER A 119 -4.34 11.38 -2.68
CA SER A 119 -4.76 11.65 -1.31
C SER A 119 -6.18 11.12 -1.06
N PRO A 120 -6.46 10.52 0.11
CA PRO A 120 -7.78 10.02 0.44
C PRO A 120 -8.75 11.09 0.91
N ASN A 121 -8.28 12.26 1.35
CA ASN A 121 -9.10 13.36 1.90
C ASN A 121 -8.26 14.63 2.12
N ARG A 122 -8.93 15.75 2.33
CA ARG A 122 -8.32 17.07 2.56
C ARG A 122 -7.32 17.11 3.70
N TYR A 123 -7.63 16.45 4.82
CA TYR A 123 -6.71 16.34 5.95
C TYR A 123 -5.36 15.73 5.54
N THR A 124 -5.41 14.62 4.79
CA THR A 124 -4.21 13.94 4.30
C THR A 124 -3.48 14.77 3.24
N THR A 125 -4.22 15.47 2.38
CA THR A 125 -3.67 16.37 1.35
C THR A 125 -2.76 17.43 1.97
N GLU A 126 -3.23 18.10 3.02
CA GLU A 126 -2.47 19.16 3.69
C GLU A 126 -1.21 18.62 4.39
N ILE A 127 -1.30 17.44 5.02
CA ILE A 127 -0.13 16.79 5.60
C ILE A 127 0.87 16.41 4.52
N PHE A 128 0.44 15.75 3.43
CA PHE A 128 1.32 15.28 2.37
C PHE A 128 2.04 16.41 1.64
N LYS A 129 1.38 17.54 1.37
CA LYS A 129 2.05 18.72 0.81
C LYS A 129 3.25 19.15 1.68
N ARG A 130 3.07 19.14 3.00
CA ARG A 130 4.11 19.51 3.97
C ARG A 130 5.19 18.42 4.11
N VAL A 131 4.81 17.19 4.46
CA VAL A 131 5.76 16.12 4.81
C VAL A 131 6.50 15.56 3.61
N CYS A 132 5.89 15.59 2.42
CA CYS A 132 6.55 15.14 1.19
C CYS A 132 7.25 16.29 0.45
N ARG A 133 7.04 17.56 0.85
CA ARG A 133 7.49 18.77 0.14
C ARG A 133 7.17 18.72 -1.35
N PHE A 134 5.98 18.20 -1.67
CA PHE A 134 5.51 18.03 -3.03
C PHE A 134 4.67 19.24 -3.44
N SER A 135 5.11 19.93 -4.49
CA SER A 135 4.44 21.13 -5.03
C SER A 135 3.63 20.85 -6.30
N GLY A 136 3.55 19.59 -6.74
CA GLY A 136 2.78 19.20 -7.91
C GLY A 136 1.31 18.90 -7.59
N PRO A 137 0.54 18.42 -8.58
CA PRO A 137 -0.88 18.14 -8.43
C PRO A 137 -1.15 16.96 -7.48
N VAL A 138 -1.98 17.22 -6.47
CA VAL A 138 -2.52 16.20 -5.56
C VAL A 138 -3.93 15.82 -6.01
N LEU A 139 -4.18 14.54 -6.21
CA LEU A 139 -5.47 13.98 -6.60
C LEU A 139 -6.21 13.50 -5.34
N GLU A 140 -7.13 14.31 -4.85
CA GLU A 140 -7.97 13.98 -3.69
C GLU A 140 -9.19 13.16 -4.14
N VAL A 141 -8.98 11.85 -4.33
CA VAL A 141 -9.96 10.96 -4.98
C VAL A 141 -10.27 9.71 -4.15
N GLY A 142 -9.83 9.67 -2.89
CA GLY A 142 -9.87 8.43 -2.12
C GLY A 142 -8.69 7.52 -2.45
N TYR A 143 -8.65 6.34 -1.82
CA TYR A 143 -7.68 5.31 -2.14
C TYR A 143 -8.31 4.21 -2.98
N PRO A 144 -7.77 3.86 -4.16
CA PRO A 144 -8.32 2.80 -5.01
C PRO A 144 -8.47 1.44 -4.31
N ARG A 145 -7.60 1.14 -3.32
CA ARG A 145 -7.74 -0.11 -2.55
C ARG A 145 -9.01 -0.17 -1.70
N ASN A 146 -9.64 0.98 -1.43
CA ASN A 146 -10.83 1.09 -0.59
C ASN A 146 -12.13 0.92 -1.40
N ASP A 147 -12.09 0.91 -2.74
CA ASP A 147 -13.27 0.76 -3.59
C ASP A 147 -14.06 -0.52 -3.29
N ILE A 148 -13.35 -1.57 -2.85
CA ILE A 148 -13.95 -2.85 -2.44
C ILE A 148 -14.93 -2.68 -1.26
N PHE A 149 -14.71 -1.71 -0.36
CA PHE A 149 -15.60 -1.46 0.78
C PHE A 149 -16.94 -0.83 0.36
N TYR A 150 -17.04 -0.29 -0.85
CA TYR A 150 -18.28 0.26 -1.39
C TYR A 150 -18.95 -0.72 -2.35
N THR A 151 -18.14 -1.40 -3.18
CA THR A 151 -18.65 -2.29 -4.23
C THR A 151 -18.99 -3.70 -3.73
N HIS A 152 -18.32 -4.18 -2.66
CA HIS A 152 -18.45 -5.56 -2.16
C HIS A 152 -18.94 -5.64 -0.70
N ASN A 153 -19.51 -4.55 -0.17
CA ASN A 153 -20.15 -4.57 1.15
C ASN A 153 -21.60 -5.07 1.04
N ASN A 154 -21.76 -6.33 0.62
CA ASN A 154 -23.05 -6.99 0.45
C ASN A 154 -23.00 -8.45 0.92
N VAL A 155 -24.17 -9.03 1.21
CA VAL A 155 -24.30 -10.38 1.79
C VAL A 155 -23.60 -11.44 0.94
N SER A 156 -23.76 -11.41 -0.38
CA SER A 156 -23.17 -12.40 -1.28
C SER A 156 -21.64 -12.38 -1.25
N SER A 157 -21.04 -11.18 -1.32
CA SER A 157 -19.59 -10.99 -1.24
C SER A 157 -19.04 -11.45 0.11
N ILE A 158 -19.73 -11.13 1.20
CA ILE A 158 -19.34 -11.50 2.56
C ILE A 158 -19.40 -13.02 2.75
N LEU A 159 -20.47 -13.68 2.30
CA LEU A 159 -20.60 -15.14 2.39
C LEU A 159 -19.53 -15.85 1.53
N SER A 160 -19.25 -15.36 0.32
CA SER A 160 -18.17 -15.89 -0.51
C SER A 160 -16.80 -15.75 0.16
N LEU A 161 -16.53 -14.61 0.81
CA LEU A 161 -15.30 -14.39 1.56
C LEU A 161 -15.20 -15.34 2.75
N LYS A 162 -16.28 -15.48 3.54
CA LYS A 162 -16.33 -16.42 4.66
C LYS A 162 -16.06 -17.85 4.21
N LYS A 163 -16.70 -18.30 3.13
CA LYS A 163 -16.46 -19.62 2.54
C LYS A 163 -15.00 -19.81 2.15
N LYS A 164 -14.44 -18.84 1.42
CA LYS A 164 -13.05 -18.90 0.92
C LYS A 164 -12.02 -18.93 2.05
N MET A 165 -12.29 -18.26 3.16
CA MET A 165 -11.42 -18.19 4.33
C MET A 165 -11.73 -19.25 5.40
N GLU A 166 -12.65 -20.17 5.10
CA GLU A 166 -13.10 -21.22 6.02
C GLU A 166 -13.51 -20.61 7.37
N LEU A 167 -14.42 -19.63 7.30
CA LEU A 167 -14.97 -18.90 8.43
C LEU A 167 -16.40 -19.36 8.77
N PRO A 168 -16.77 -19.34 10.06
CA PRO A 168 -18.14 -19.62 10.48
C PRO A 168 -19.13 -18.59 9.90
N PHE A 169 -20.23 -19.09 9.34
CA PHE A 169 -21.26 -18.27 8.72
C PHE A 169 -22.19 -17.61 9.74
N ASP A 170 -22.46 -18.32 10.83
CA ASP A 170 -23.36 -18.00 11.94
C ASP A 170 -22.71 -17.12 13.03
N LYS A 171 -21.39 -16.90 12.98
CA LYS A 171 -20.66 -16.10 13.96
C LYS A 171 -20.27 -14.72 13.45
N LYS A 172 -20.15 -13.78 14.39
CA LYS A 172 -19.46 -12.50 14.19
C LYS A 172 -17.95 -12.76 14.08
N ILE A 173 -17.25 -11.86 13.39
CA ILE A 173 -15.80 -11.95 13.16
C ILE A 173 -15.14 -10.69 13.73
N ILE A 174 -14.07 -10.87 14.52
CA ILE A 174 -13.26 -9.78 15.07
C ILE A 174 -11.89 -9.81 14.39
N LEU A 175 -11.48 -8.67 13.80
CA LEU A 175 -10.13 -8.48 13.25
C LEU A 175 -9.28 -7.68 14.24
N TYR A 176 -8.15 -8.25 14.63
CA TYR A 176 -7.19 -7.57 15.52
C TYR A 176 -5.86 -7.33 14.78
N ALA A 177 -5.60 -6.07 14.42
CA ALA A 177 -4.43 -5.68 13.62
C ALA A 177 -3.51 -4.73 14.39
N PRO A 178 -2.74 -5.21 15.39
CA PRO A 178 -1.87 -4.36 16.19
C PRO A 178 -0.70 -3.82 15.37
N THR A 179 -0.20 -2.65 15.77
CA THR A 179 1.07 -2.15 15.24
C THR A 179 2.25 -2.80 15.94
N TRP A 180 3.39 -2.96 15.24
CA TRP A 180 4.66 -3.36 15.86
C TRP A 180 5.03 -2.42 17.02
N ARG A 181 5.51 -2.98 18.14
CA ARG A 181 6.11 -2.20 19.23
C ARG A 181 7.51 -2.73 19.50
N ASP A 182 8.47 -1.83 19.68
CA ASP A 182 9.79 -2.18 20.19
C ASP A 182 9.75 -2.10 21.73
N ARG A 183 10.17 -3.16 22.42
CA ARG A 183 10.72 -3.06 23.79
C ARG A 183 12.23 -3.29 23.68
N ASP A 184 13.01 -2.44 24.34
CA ASP A 184 14.43 -2.66 24.65
C ASP A 184 15.36 -2.92 23.46
N GLY A 185 15.23 -2.15 22.38
CA GLY A 185 16.26 -2.08 21.32
C GLY A 185 16.43 -3.33 20.44
N ALA A 186 15.74 -4.44 20.74
CA ALA A 186 15.73 -5.64 19.92
C ALA A 186 14.48 -5.69 19.03
N ARG A 187 14.68 -5.79 17.71
CA ARG A 187 13.61 -6.13 16.75
C ARG A 187 13.31 -7.62 16.81
N VAL A 188 12.78 -8.12 17.93
CA VAL A 188 12.22 -9.48 17.98
C VAL A 188 10.99 -9.54 18.88
N ASP A 189 9.89 -9.82 18.20
CA ASP A 189 8.67 -10.47 18.65
C ASP A 189 8.98 -11.67 19.56
N LYS A 190 8.63 -11.63 20.85
CA LYS A 190 8.54 -12.87 21.64
C LYS A 190 7.74 -12.86 22.93
N ASN A 191 7.35 -11.73 23.51
CA ASN A 191 6.43 -11.72 24.66
C ASN A 191 5.49 -10.52 24.56
N PHE A 192 4.45 -10.64 23.74
CA PHE A 192 3.32 -9.71 23.77
C PHE A 192 2.22 -10.28 24.68
N GLU A 193 2.55 -10.49 25.94
CA GLU A 193 1.53 -10.48 27.00
C GLU A 193 1.15 -9.03 27.21
N ILE A 194 0.15 -8.53 26.48
CA ILE A 194 -0.69 -7.40 26.91
C ILE A 194 -1.88 -7.27 25.94
N VAL A 195 -3.06 -7.37 26.57
CA VAL A 195 -4.41 -7.00 26.12
C VAL A 195 -5.19 -7.97 25.23
N LEU A 196 -5.35 -9.22 25.66
CA LEU A 196 -6.58 -9.96 25.34
C LEU A 196 -7.15 -10.60 26.61
N ASP A 197 -7.67 -9.78 27.53
CA ASP A 197 -8.87 -10.16 28.29
C ASP A 197 -10.07 -10.45 27.34
N LEU A 198 -9.92 -10.21 26.02
CA LEU A 198 -10.78 -10.74 24.97
C LEU A 198 -10.78 -12.28 24.90
N ILE A 199 -9.76 -12.99 25.42
CA ILE A 199 -9.79 -14.46 25.58
C ILE A 199 -10.74 -14.86 26.72
N LYS A 200 -11.02 -13.97 27.68
CA LYS A 200 -12.06 -14.19 28.70
C LYS A 200 -13.47 -13.81 28.21
N MET A 201 -13.59 -13.23 27.03
CA MET A 201 -14.87 -13.12 26.29
C MET A 201 -15.09 -14.36 25.43
N GLU A 202 -14.86 -15.55 25.99
CA GLU A 202 -15.54 -16.78 25.54
C GLU A 202 -17.04 -16.64 25.85
N ASP A 203 -17.70 -15.73 25.15
CA ASP A 203 -19.13 -15.87 24.91
C ASP A 203 -19.28 -16.68 23.61
N LYS A 204 -20.24 -17.60 23.58
CA LYS A 204 -20.36 -18.67 22.57
C LYS A 204 -20.46 -18.18 21.11
N GLU A 205 -20.63 -16.87 20.90
CA GLU A 205 -20.97 -16.23 19.63
C GLU A 205 -19.81 -15.79 18.73
N THR A 206 -18.56 -15.70 19.21
CA THR A 206 -17.47 -15.06 18.42
C THR A 206 -16.15 -15.82 18.47
N VAL A 207 -15.70 -16.43 17.36
CA VAL A 207 -14.36 -17.04 17.27
C VAL A 207 -13.81 -17.02 15.83
N LYS A 208 -12.83 -16.13 15.57
CA LYS A 208 -11.55 -16.40 14.86
C LYS A 208 -10.72 -15.11 14.87
N PHE A 209 -9.53 -15.13 15.46
CA PHE A 209 -8.60 -13.99 15.47
C PHE A 209 -7.72 -14.04 14.22
N TYR A 210 -7.63 -12.92 13.50
CA TYR A 210 -6.59 -12.70 12.50
C TYR A 210 -5.65 -11.64 13.03
N THR A 211 -4.36 -11.97 13.13
CA THR A 211 -3.30 -11.04 13.50
C THR A 211 -2.53 -10.62 12.26
N GLU A 212 -2.55 -9.33 11.96
CA GLU A 212 -1.65 -8.72 10.98
C GLU A 212 -0.87 -7.58 11.65
N TYR A 213 0.45 -7.59 11.51
CA TYR A 213 1.33 -6.62 12.17
C TYR A 213 1.65 -5.44 11.25
N TYR A 214 1.31 -4.22 11.66
CA TYR A 214 1.55 -2.99 10.89
C TYR A 214 2.70 -2.13 11.46
N ASN A 215 3.66 -1.74 10.63
CA ASN A 215 4.87 -1.00 11.05
C ASN A 215 4.52 0.42 11.45
N ALA A 216 4.64 0.73 12.73
CA ALA A 216 4.27 2.05 13.20
C ALA A 216 4.95 2.31 14.57
N ARG A 217 5.78 3.36 14.70
CA ARG A 217 6.27 3.91 16.01
C ARG A 217 5.57 5.24 16.37
N PHE A 218 4.92 5.32 17.53
CA PHE A 218 4.39 6.58 18.07
C PHE A 218 5.46 7.23 18.97
N LYS A 219 5.49 8.57 19.10
CA LYS A 219 6.32 9.26 20.10
C LYS A 219 5.44 9.53 21.32
N THR A 220 5.92 9.17 22.50
CA THR A 220 5.47 9.68 23.80
C THR A 220 5.92 11.12 23.99
#